data_AF-A0A8S2E962-F1
#
_entry.id   AF-A0A8S2E962-F1
#
_cell.length_a   1.000
_cell.length_b   1.000
_cell.length_c   1.000
_cell.angle_alpha   90.00
_cell.angle_beta   90.00
_cell.angle_gamma   90.00
#
_symmetry.space_group_name_H-M   'P 1'
#
loop_
_entity.id
_entity.type
_entity.pdbx_description
1 polymer ?
#
loop_
_entity_poly.entity_id
_entity_poly.type
_entity_poly.pdbx_seq_one_letter_code
_entity_poly.pdbx_strand_id
1 'polypeptide(L)'
;MLIEDQHEGGLGGFVFEKMFMKRQILMKTHSDGIEFKHEENGCSSVLPYEALEKHELECGYQSKYCQGCQGHVLEKDYAQHQDKCAEISLKCSKCDTTYKRKHLKQHTKVQCLQQQLEQQRCQHEQEIKQLRCEL
;
A
#
# COMPACT_ATOMS: atom_id res chain seq x y z
N MET A 1 30.40 40.49 43.20
CA MET A 1 31.01 40.59 41.86
C MET A 1 31.59 39.22 41.57
N LEU A 2 30.84 38.38 40.84
CA LEU A 2 31.03 38.08 39.39
C LEU A 2 32.36 37.34 39.19
N ILE A 3 32.37 36.00 39.27
CA ILE A 3 32.21 34.99 38.19
C ILE A 3 33.31 35.12 37.12
N GLU A 4 34.19 34.11 37.06
CA GLU A 4 34.89 33.58 35.86
C GLU A 4 35.12 32.07 36.16
N ASP A 5 34.29 31.13 35.70
CA ASP A 5 34.19 30.50 34.38
C ASP A 5 35.51 29.92 33.82
N GLN A 6 35.65 28.60 33.90
CA GLN A 6 36.37 27.78 32.93
C GLN A 6 35.92 26.31 33.02
N HIS A 7 35.00 25.97 32.11
CA HIS A 7 34.48 24.62 31.87
C HIS A 7 35.08 24.14 30.55
N GLU A 8 36.14 23.34 30.59
CA GLU A 8 36.69 22.69 29.40
C GLU A 8 35.92 21.38 29.14
N GLY A 9 34.82 21.50 28.38
CA GLY A 9 34.00 20.38 27.92
C GLY A 9 34.04 20.27 26.40
N GLY A 10 35.21 19.95 25.83
CA GLY A 10 35.36 19.71 24.40
C GLY A 10 35.08 18.25 24.04
N LEU A 11 33.81 17.88 23.87
CA LEU A 11 33.44 16.64 23.17
C LEU A 11 33.10 16.98 21.73
N GLY A 12 34.08 16.70 20.86
CA GLY A 12 33.92 16.79 19.40
C GLY A 12 32.74 15.95 18.94
N GLY A 13 31.78 16.64 18.31
CA GLY A 13 30.63 16.01 17.68
C GLY A 13 31.08 15.13 16.52
N PHE A 14 30.98 13.82 16.72
CA PHE A 14 30.99 12.84 15.64
C PHE A 14 29.66 12.94 14.90
N VAL A 15 29.64 13.62 13.75
CA VAL A 15 28.52 13.55 12.81
C VAL A 15 28.65 12.23 12.05
N PHE A 16 28.02 11.18 12.55
CA PHE A 16 27.94 9.89 11.86
C PHE A 16 26.84 9.98 10.79
N GLU A 17 27.19 10.52 9.63
CA GLU A 17 26.30 10.66 8.48
C GLU A 17 26.11 9.30 7.79
N LYS A 18 25.28 8.44 8.38
CA LYS A 18 24.80 7.21 7.73
C LYS A 18 23.49 7.48 7.01
N MET A 19 23.63 8.00 5.79
CA MET A 19 22.54 8.04 4.81
C MET A 19 22.15 6.61 4.40
N PHE A 20 21.09 6.05 4.99
CA PHE A 20 20.46 4.84 4.46
C PHE A 20 19.44 5.22 3.37
N MET A 21 19.88 5.17 2.10
CA MET A 21 19.03 5.40 0.93
C MET A 21 18.18 4.16 0.58
N LYS A 22 17.03 3.94 1.26
CA LYS A 22 15.90 3.20 0.66
C LYS A 22 14.57 3.71 1.23
N ARG A 23 13.81 4.42 0.39
CA ARG A 23 12.51 5.10 0.61
C ARG A 23 12.65 6.48 1.28
N GLN A 24 11.84 7.43 0.81
CA GLN A 24 11.91 8.88 1.05
C GLN A 24 11.64 9.28 2.52
N ILE A 25 12.48 8.83 3.45
CA ILE A 25 12.38 9.15 4.87
C ILE A 25 13.66 9.87 5.26
N LEU A 26 13.56 11.18 5.47
CA LEU A 26 14.68 11.99 5.97
C LEU A 26 14.73 11.83 7.49
N MET A 27 15.71 11.09 7.98
CA MET A 27 15.96 10.93 9.42
C MET A 27 17.05 11.92 9.84
N LYS A 28 16.70 12.86 10.73
CA LYS A 28 17.69 13.72 11.39
C LYS A 28 17.83 13.29 12.85
N THR A 29 19.05 13.00 13.27
CA THR A 29 19.36 12.69 14.66
C THR A 29 19.61 13.98 15.43
N HIS A 30 18.79 14.24 16.43
CA HIS A 30 18.94 15.33 17.41
C HIS A 30 19.35 14.74 18.76
N SER A 31 19.88 15.58 19.67
CA SER A 31 20.20 15.18 21.05
C SER A 31 19.00 14.58 21.80
N ASP A 32 17.79 14.92 21.36
CA ASP A 32 16.53 14.60 22.05
C ASP A 32 15.73 13.48 21.34
N GLY A 33 16.22 12.94 20.21
CA GLY A 33 15.55 11.89 19.44
C GLY A 33 15.79 11.95 17.92
N ILE A 34 15.03 11.15 17.18
CA ILE A 34 15.04 11.10 15.71
C ILE A 34 13.83 11.86 15.19
N GLU A 35 14.07 12.85 14.35
CA GLU A 35 13.01 13.49 13.58
C GLU A 35 12.64 12.59 12.39
N PHE A 36 11.39 12.14 12.36
CA PHE A 36 10.81 11.34 11.28
C PHE A 36 9.82 12.20 10.49
N LYS A 37 10.09 12.34 9.19
CA LYS A 37 9.25 13.11 8.27
C LYS A 37 8.85 12.28 7.06
N HIS A 38 7.53 12.11 6.86
CA HIS A 38 6.98 11.78 5.54
C HIS A 38 6.65 13.10 4.83
N GLU A 39 7.58 13.60 4.03
CA GLU A 39 7.47 14.92 3.37
C GLU A 39 6.20 15.05 2.51
N GLU A 40 5.79 13.97 1.83
CA GLU A 40 4.62 14.00 0.93
C GLU A 40 3.27 13.89 1.65
N ASN A 41 3.25 13.34 2.87
CA ASN A 41 2.01 12.93 3.53
C ASN A 41 1.70 13.69 4.83
N GLY A 42 2.62 14.53 5.32
CA GLY A 42 2.39 15.39 6.48
C GLY A 42 2.58 14.71 7.84
N CYS A 43 3.32 13.60 7.91
CA CYS A 43 3.81 13.11 9.20
C CYS A 43 5.10 13.85 9.55
N SER A 44 5.09 14.59 10.66
CA SER A 44 6.27 15.19 11.27
C SER A 44 6.28 14.85 12.75
N SER A 45 6.92 13.73 13.10
CA SER A 45 7.00 13.25 14.48
C SER A 45 8.46 13.19 14.92
N VAL A 46 8.76 13.64 16.13
CA VAL A 46 10.07 13.45 16.76
C VAL A 46 9.92 12.30 17.75
N LEU A 47 10.67 11.23 17.54
CA LEU A 47 10.51 9.96 18.24
C LEU A 47 11.89 9.45 18.70
N PRO A 48 11.99 8.78 19.86
CA PRO A 48 13.22 8.07 20.23
C PRO A 48 13.48 6.93 19.25
N TYR A 49 14.76 6.54 19.08
CA TYR A 49 15.18 5.46 18.16
C TYR A 49 14.39 4.17 18.36
N GLU A 50 14.12 3.82 19.62
CA GLU A 50 13.38 2.62 20.01
C GLU A 50 11.91 2.63 19.55
N ALA A 51 11.31 3.81 19.37
CA ALA A 51 9.93 3.96 18.93
C ALA A 51 9.80 4.08 17.39
N LEU A 52 10.92 4.16 16.68
CA LEU A 52 10.95 4.37 15.23
C LEU A 52 10.34 3.18 14.47
N GLU A 53 10.80 1.97 14.78
CA GLU A 53 10.30 0.75 14.12
C GLU A 53 8.79 0.59 14.32
N LYS A 54 8.30 0.83 15.55
CA LYS A 54 6.87 0.80 15.83
C LYS A 54 6.11 1.88 15.04
N HIS A 55 6.65 3.09 14.96
CA HIS A 55 6.04 4.14 14.17
C HIS A 55 6.00 3.80 12.69
N GLU A 56 7.06 3.26 12.10
CA GLU A 56 7.05 2.85 10.68
C GLU A 56 5.97 1.79 10.36
N LEU A 57 5.64 0.93 11.32
CA LEU A 57 4.59 -0.08 11.18
C LEU A 57 3.18 0.47 11.42
N GLU A 58 3.01 1.49 12.26
CA GLU A 58 1.72 2.02 12.69
C GLU A 58 1.38 3.40 12.11
N CYS A 59 2.30 4.01 11.34
CA CYS A 59 2.13 5.36 10.81
C CYS A 59 1.01 5.38 9.77
N GLY A 60 -0.16 5.91 10.15
CA GLY A 60 -1.30 6.07 9.25
C GLY A 60 -1.06 7.00 8.04
N TYR A 61 0.07 7.70 8.01
CA TYR A 61 0.54 8.52 6.90
C TYR A 61 1.48 7.77 5.95
N GLN A 62 1.73 6.48 6.18
CA GLN A 62 2.41 5.65 5.22
C GLN A 62 1.54 5.49 3.97
N SER A 63 2.14 5.65 2.80
CA SER A 63 1.46 5.39 1.52
C SER A 63 1.39 3.88 1.25
N LYS A 64 0.17 3.37 1.10
CA LYS A 64 -0.13 2.01 0.61
C LYS A 64 -0.45 2.02 -0.88
N TYR A 65 0.00 0.97 -1.56
CA TYR A 65 -0.24 0.79 -2.98
C TYR A 65 -1.59 0.11 -3.22
N CYS A 66 -2.46 0.71 -4.02
CA CYS A 66 -3.74 0.12 -4.41
C CYS A 66 -3.61 -0.71 -5.70
N GLN A 67 -3.92 -2.00 -5.64
CA GLN A 67 -3.88 -2.89 -6.80
C GLN A 67 -4.92 -2.56 -7.88
N GLY A 68 -6.00 -1.87 -7.52
CA GLY A 68 -7.06 -1.46 -8.46
C GLY A 68 -6.62 -0.30 -9.34
N CYS A 69 -6.42 0.87 -8.74
CA CYS A 69 -6.08 2.10 -9.47
C CYS A 69 -4.57 2.29 -9.69
N GLN A 70 -3.72 1.41 -9.15
CA GLN A 70 -2.26 1.50 -9.20
C GLN A 70 -1.69 2.79 -8.56
N GLY A 71 -2.49 3.48 -7.76
CA GLY A 71 -2.12 4.70 -7.05
C GLY A 71 -1.62 4.43 -5.62
N HIS A 72 -0.95 5.41 -5.06
CA HIS A 72 -0.59 5.45 -3.64
C HIS A 72 -1.69 6.16 -2.84
N VAL A 73 -2.12 5.54 -1.75
CA VAL A 73 -3.17 6.04 -0.86
C VAL A 73 -2.67 5.92 0.57
N LEU A 74 -2.94 6.91 1.42
CA LEU A 74 -2.57 6.85 2.82
C LEU A 74 -3.20 5.66 3.51
N GLU A 75 -2.45 5.00 4.39
CA GLU A 75 -2.89 3.83 5.14
C GLU A 75 -4.21 4.08 5.88
N LYS A 76 -4.35 5.25 6.51
CA LYS A 76 -5.58 5.67 7.19
C LYS A 76 -6.81 5.76 6.26
N ASP A 77 -6.58 6.10 4.99
CA ASP A 77 -7.64 6.30 3.99
C ASP A 77 -7.82 5.05 3.10
N TYR A 78 -6.94 4.06 3.22
CA TYR A 78 -6.89 2.90 2.35
C TYR A 78 -8.17 2.06 2.42
N ALA A 79 -8.73 1.86 3.62
CA ALA A 79 -10.00 1.13 3.79
C ALA A 79 -11.15 1.81 3.06
N GLN A 80 -11.31 3.13 3.25
CA GLN A 80 -12.35 3.90 2.58
C GLN A 80 -12.14 3.96 1.06
N HIS A 81 -10.88 4.07 0.63
CA HIS A 81 -10.52 3.98 -0.78
C HIS A 81 -10.88 2.62 -1.37
N GLN A 82 -10.56 1.52 -0.68
CA GLN A 82 -10.85 0.17 -1.16
C GLN A 82 -12.35 -0.07 -1.36
N ASP A 83 -13.22 0.52 -0.53
CA ASP A 83 -14.67 0.43 -0.70
C ASP A 83 -15.20 1.23 -1.89
N LYS A 84 -14.50 2.30 -2.29
CA LYS A 84 -14.95 3.23 -3.34
C LYS A 84 -14.15 3.16 -4.65
N CYS A 85 -13.00 2.49 -4.64
CA CYS A 85 -12.10 2.43 -5.79
C CYS A 85 -12.80 1.77 -6.99
N ALA A 86 -12.95 2.53 -8.06
CA ALA A 86 -13.68 2.13 -9.25
C ALA A 86 -12.91 1.07 -10.09
N GLU A 87 -11.59 1.03 -9.93
CA GLU A 87 -10.69 0.17 -10.69
C GLU A 87 -10.41 -1.17 -10.00
N ILE A 88 -10.91 -1.39 -8.78
CA ILE A 88 -10.80 -2.70 -8.12
C ILE A 88 -11.54 -3.77 -8.93
N SER A 89 -10.86 -4.88 -9.14
CA SER A 89 -11.41 -6.09 -9.74
C SER A 89 -12.31 -6.82 -8.76
N LEU A 90 -13.55 -7.05 -9.16
CA LEU A 90 -14.55 -7.83 -8.46
C LEU A 90 -14.75 -9.15 -9.20
N LYS A 91 -14.91 -10.24 -8.47
CA LYS A 91 -15.24 -11.56 -9.03
C LYS A 91 -16.73 -11.83 -8.85
N CYS A 92 -17.42 -12.20 -9.93
CA CYS A 92 -18.80 -12.66 -9.84
C CYS A 92 -18.87 -14.03 -9.17
N SER A 93 -19.74 -14.20 -8.18
CA SER A 93 -19.95 -15.49 -7.51
C SER A 93 -20.71 -16.53 -8.36
N LYS A 94 -21.34 -16.11 -9.46
CA LYS A 94 -22.19 -16.98 -10.29
C LYS A 94 -21.54 -17.46 -11.57
N CYS A 95 -20.73 -16.61 -12.20
CA CYS A 95 -20.10 -16.89 -13.49
C CYS A 95 -18.56 -16.81 -13.40
N ASP A 96 -18.01 -16.67 -12.20
CA ASP A 96 -16.59 -16.57 -11.89
C ASP A 96 -15.81 -15.49 -12.67
N THR A 97 -16.52 -14.58 -13.35
CA THR A 97 -15.92 -13.57 -14.21
C THR A 97 -15.43 -12.40 -13.37
N THR A 98 -14.21 -11.98 -13.65
CA THR A 98 -13.59 -10.82 -13.01
C THR A 98 -13.86 -9.56 -13.84
N TYR A 99 -14.35 -8.50 -13.19
CA TYR A 99 -14.58 -7.20 -13.83
C TYR A 99 -14.31 -6.05 -12.87
N LYS A 100 -13.98 -4.87 -13.40
CA LYS A 100 -13.73 -3.67 -12.58
C LYS A 100 -15.03 -3.16 -11.95
N ARG A 101 -14.96 -2.62 -10.72
CA ARG A 101 -16.13 -2.07 -10.01
C ARG A 101 -16.90 -1.03 -10.84
N LYS A 102 -16.23 -0.19 -11.64
CA LYS A 102 -16.90 0.74 -12.57
C LYS A 102 -17.88 0.05 -13.54
N HIS A 103 -17.63 -1.21 -13.88
CA HIS A 103 -18.47 -2.02 -14.76
C HIS A 103 -19.49 -2.87 -13.99
N LEU A 104 -19.63 -2.70 -12.67
CA LEU A 104 -20.62 -3.42 -11.87
C LEU A 104 -22.04 -3.26 -12.42
N LYS A 105 -22.39 -2.07 -12.91
CA LYS A 105 -23.70 -1.82 -13.54
C LYS A 105 -23.86 -2.51 -14.90
N GLN A 106 -22.76 -2.77 -15.60
CA GLN A 106 -22.79 -3.47 -16.89
C GLN A 106 -22.93 -4.98 -16.69
N HIS A 107 -22.43 -5.52 -15.58
CA HIS A 107 -22.63 -6.93 -15.21
C HIS A 107 -24.04 -7.19 -14.66
N THR A 108 -25.05 -7.02 -15.51
CA THR A 108 -26.45 -7.31 -15.20
C THR A 108 -26.70 -8.82 -15.11
N LYS A 109 -27.89 -9.21 -14.61
CA LYS A 109 -28.33 -10.62 -14.61
C LYS A 109 -28.23 -11.26 -15.99
N VAL A 110 -28.58 -10.52 -17.05
CA VAL A 110 -28.53 -11.01 -18.43
C VAL A 110 -27.09 -11.28 -18.86
N GLN A 111 -26.19 -10.33 -18.63
CA GLN A 111 -24.76 -10.48 -18.94
C GLN A 111 -24.12 -11.63 -18.15
N CYS A 112 -24.48 -11.78 -16.88
CA CYS A 112 -24.04 -12.90 -16.05
C CYS A 112 -24.50 -14.26 -16.59
N LEU A 113 -25.78 -14.37 -17.00
CA LEU A 113 -26.33 -15.60 -17.58
C LEU A 113 -25.70 -15.93 -18.94
N GLN A 114 -25.51 -14.92 -19.79
CA GLN A 114 -24.82 -15.08 -21.07
C GLN A 114 -23.41 -15.65 -20.88
N GLN A 115 -22.68 -15.13 -19.89
CA GLN A 115 -21.34 -15.60 -19.58
C GLN A 115 -21.31 -17.04 -19.03
N GLN A 116 -22.32 -17.45 -18.26
CA GLN A 116 -22.45 -18.85 -17.80
C GLN A 116 -22.73 -19.80 -18.97
N LEU A 117 -23.65 -19.44 -19.87
CA LEU A 117 -23.95 -20.24 -21.06
C LEU A 117 -22.74 -20.38 -21.97
N GLU A 118 -21.96 -19.30 -22.13
CA GLU A 118 -20.71 -19.33 -22.88
C GLU A 118 -19.69 -20.29 -22.26
N GLN A 119 -19.52 -20.26 -20.94
CA GLN A 119 -18.64 -21.17 -20.22
C GLN A 119 -19.07 -22.63 -20.37
N GLN A 120 -20.36 -22.93 -20.22
CA GLN A 120 -20.89 -24.28 -20.42
C GLN A 120 -20.70 -24.76 -21.86
N ARG A 121 -20.93 -23.88 -22.85
CA ARG A 121 -20.72 -24.22 -24.26
C ARG A 121 -19.26 -24.58 -24.54
N CYS A 122 -18.32 -23.80 -24.00
CA CYS A 122 -16.89 -24.05 -24.13
C CYS A 122 -16.49 -25.38 -23.47
N GLN A 123 -17.00 -25.67 -22.26
CA GLN A 123 -16.77 -26.93 -21.57
C GLN A 123 -17.25 -28.13 -22.40
N HIS A 124 -18.49 -28.09 -22.89
CA HIS A 124 -19.02 -29.17 -23.72
C HIS A 124 -18.26 -29.35 -25.04
N GLU A 125 -17.82 -28.26 -25.68
CA GLU A 125 -17.02 -28.37 -26.89
C GLU A 125 -15.67 -29.06 -26.64
N GLN A 126 -15.04 -28.78 -25.50
CA GLN A 126 -13.80 -29.44 -25.08
C GLN A 126 -14.02 -30.93 -24.81
N GLU A 127 -15.09 -31.29 -24.11
CA GLU A 127 -15.48 -32.68 -23.85
C GLU A 127 -15.71 -33.46 -25.15
N ILE A 128 -16.44 -32.88 -26.11
CA ILE A 128 -16.67 -33.50 -27.43
C ILE A 128 -15.35 -33.71 -28.17
N LYS A 129 -14.43 -32.73 -28.14
CA LYS A 129 -13.10 -32.86 -28.77
C LYS A 129 -12.29 -33.99 -28.13
N GLN A 130 -12.30 -34.10 -26.80
CA GLN A 130 -11.61 -35.17 -26.08
C GLN A 130 -12.15 -36.55 -26.50
N LEU A 131 -13.47 -36.73 -26.49
CA LEU A 131 -14.10 -37.99 -26.92
C LEU A 131 -13.78 -38.36 -28.37
N ARG A 132 -13.62 -37.37 -29.25
CA ARG A 132 -13.23 -37.61 -30.66
C ARG A 132 -11.77 -37.98 -30.84
N CYS A 133 -10.88 -37.64 -29.91
CA CYS A 133 -9.47 -38.01 -29.97
C CYS A 133 -9.18 -39.40 -29.39
N GLU A 134 -10.14 -40.00 -28.69
CA GLU A 134 -10.04 -41.33 -28.07
C GLU A 134 -10.58 -42.47 -28.95
N LEU A 135 -11.15 -42.15 -30.12
CA LEU A 135 -11.69 -43.08 -31.12
C LEU A 135 -10.82 -43.12 -32.37
#